data_AF-A0A9W5L1N8-F1
#
_entry.id   AF-A0A9W5L1N8-F1
#
_cell.length_a   1.000
_cell.length_b   1.000
_cell.length_c   1.000
_cell.angle_alpha   90.00
_cell.angle_beta   90.00
_cell.angle_gamma   90.00
#
_symmetry.space_group_name_H-M   'P 1'
#
loop_
_entity.id
_entity.type
_entity.pdbx_description
1 polymer ?
#
loop_
_entity_poly.entity_id
_entity_poly.type
_entity_poly.pdbx_seq_one_letter_code
_entity_poly.pdbx_strand_id
1 'polypeptide(L)'
;MEIRKKLVDPSKYGTKCPYTMSPEFITVHNTYNDATADNEVSYMIRNDNQVSFHIAVDDKEAVQGIPLERNAWHCGDGGGNGNRKSIGVEICYSLSGGDRYYKAEDNAAIVVAQLMKQYNIPISKVRTHQSWSGKYCPHRMLAEGLWNSFIERVQNAYNGGGSPVMPTPIPPSNDGTKVAYINGDNVNLRKGPGTGYAVIRKLGKGECYQVWGESNGWLNLGGDQWVYNDSSYIRYTGENAPAPSKSSIDGIGVVTITADVLRVRTGPGTNYGVVKNVYQSERYQSWGYRDGWYNVGGDQWVSGEYVKFEK
;
A
#
# COMPACT_ATOMS: atom_id res chain seq x y z
N MET A 1 12.62 -9.44 3.63
CA MET A 1 13.78 -8.78 4.26
C MET A 1 14.21 -9.59 5.47
N GLU A 2 15.40 -9.39 6.00
CA GLU A 2 15.81 -10.04 7.26
C GLU A 2 15.05 -9.41 8.44
N ILE A 3 14.65 -10.24 9.41
CA ILE A 3 14.07 -9.78 10.68
C ILE A 3 15.15 -9.94 11.76
N ARG A 4 15.78 -8.83 12.16
CA ARG A 4 16.82 -8.82 13.19
C ARG A 4 16.21 -9.09 14.55
N LYS A 5 16.85 -9.95 15.35
CA LYS A 5 16.39 -10.28 16.71
C LYS A 5 17.02 -9.34 17.74
N LYS A 6 16.18 -8.72 18.57
CA LYS A 6 16.54 -7.95 19.77
C LYS A 6 15.55 -8.30 20.89
N LEU A 7 15.53 -9.58 21.23
CA LEU A 7 14.52 -10.15 22.12
C LEU A 7 14.64 -9.59 23.55
N VAL A 8 13.48 -9.44 24.20
CA VAL A 8 13.39 -9.13 25.62
C VAL A 8 14.08 -10.19 26.47
N ASP A 9 14.71 -9.75 27.56
CA ASP A 9 15.31 -10.66 28.54
C ASP A 9 14.26 -11.60 29.15
N PRO A 10 14.54 -12.93 29.28
CA PRO A 10 13.61 -13.89 29.86
C PRO A 10 13.09 -13.53 31.25
N SER A 11 13.87 -12.80 32.07
CA SER A 11 13.43 -12.30 33.38
C SER A 11 12.20 -11.38 33.30
N LYS A 12 11.95 -10.76 32.15
CA LYS A 12 10.79 -9.89 31.90
C LYS A 12 9.61 -10.58 31.21
N TYR A 13 9.69 -11.89 30.94
CA TYR A 13 8.58 -12.62 30.31
C TYR A 13 7.29 -12.51 31.12
N GLY A 14 7.35 -12.54 32.45
CA GLY A 14 6.16 -12.39 33.31
C GLY A 14 5.37 -11.10 33.05
N THR A 15 6.05 -10.03 32.63
CA THR A 15 5.44 -8.72 32.33
C THR A 15 5.12 -8.58 30.85
N LYS A 16 6.06 -8.94 29.97
CA LYS A 16 6.01 -8.59 28.53
C LYS A 16 5.32 -9.63 27.67
N CYS A 17 5.43 -10.90 28.03
CA CYS A 17 4.93 -12.00 27.21
C CYS A 17 4.72 -13.27 28.06
N PRO A 18 3.85 -13.25 29.09
CA PRO A 18 3.78 -14.32 30.09
C PRO A 18 3.26 -15.66 29.55
N TYR A 19 2.51 -15.65 28.45
CA TYR A 19 1.87 -16.84 27.92
C TYR A 19 2.55 -17.33 26.64
N THR A 20 2.62 -18.64 26.47
CA THR A 20 2.90 -19.26 25.16
C THR A 20 1.74 -18.99 24.20
N MET A 21 2.05 -19.01 22.91
CA MET A 21 1.12 -18.74 21.82
C MET A 21 1.43 -19.65 20.64
N SER A 22 0.39 -20.22 20.04
CA SER A 22 0.44 -20.74 18.67
C SER A 22 -0.18 -19.66 17.78
N PRO A 23 0.60 -18.94 16.96
CA PRO A 23 0.07 -17.85 16.15
C PRO A 23 -1.05 -18.32 15.22
N GLU A 24 -2.19 -17.65 15.27
CA GLU A 24 -3.31 -17.86 14.33
C GLU A 24 -3.60 -16.62 13.48
N PHE A 25 -3.20 -15.43 13.96
CA PHE A 25 -3.48 -14.14 13.33
C PHE A 25 -2.20 -13.28 13.27
N ILE A 26 -2.25 -12.23 12.45
CA ILE A 26 -1.25 -11.16 12.45
C ILE A 26 -2.01 -9.84 12.61
N THR A 27 -1.58 -8.98 13.53
CA THR A 27 -2.21 -7.69 13.78
C THR A 27 -1.25 -6.56 13.41
N VAL A 28 -1.69 -5.70 12.51
CA VAL A 28 -0.92 -4.54 12.03
C VAL A 28 -1.28 -3.30 12.84
N HIS A 29 -0.26 -2.55 13.21
CA HIS A 29 -0.35 -1.33 13.99
C HIS A 29 0.46 -0.20 13.34
N ASN A 30 0.14 1.03 13.75
CA ASN A 30 0.96 2.19 13.52
C ASN A 30 1.39 2.72 14.88
N THR A 31 2.68 2.99 15.02
CA THR A 31 3.31 3.45 16.27
C THR A 31 2.74 4.76 16.83
N TYR A 32 2.15 5.61 15.96
CA TYR A 32 1.85 7.01 16.26
C TYR A 32 3.09 7.77 16.78
N ASN A 33 4.26 7.44 16.23
CA ASN A 33 5.55 8.02 16.61
C ASN A 33 6.47 8.15 15.38
N ASP A 34 7.60 8.84 15.54
CA ASP A 34 8.64 9.05 14.52
C ASP A 34 10.00 8.40 14.86
N ALA A 35 9.98 7.38 15.71
CA ALA A 35 11.16 6.61 16.07
C ALA A 35 11.45 5.48 15.07
N THR A 36 12.72 5.05 15.01
CA THR A 36 13.17 3.86 14.27
C THR A 36 12.65 2.58 14.91
N ALA A 37 12.67 1.48 14.16
CA ALA A 37 12.31 0.15 14.67
C ALA A 37 13.20 -0.28 15.83
N ASP A 38 14.51 -0.01 15.78
CA ASP A 38 15.43 -0.31 16.88
C ASP A 38 15.06 0.47 18.15
N ASN A 39 14.68 1.75 18.04
CA ASN A 39 14.31 2.56 19.19
C ASN A 39 12.98 2.11 19.81
N GLU A 40 11.98 1.79 18.98
CA GLU A 40 10.70 1.27 19.44
C GLU A 40 10.88 -0.04 20.21
N VAL A 41 11.63 -1.00 19.66
CA VAL A 41 11.92 -2.26 20.33
C VAL A 41 12.76 -2.04 21.59
N SER A 42 13.82 -1.21 21.53
CA SER A 42 14.68 -0.92 22.69
C SER A 42 13.90 -0.35 23.86
N TYR A 43 13.00 0.60 23.58
CA TYR A 43 12.13 1.16 24.59
C TYR A 43 11.19 0.09 25.16
N MET A 44 10.52 -0.66 24.27
CA MET A 44 9.52 -1.67 24.64
C MET A 44 10.10 -2.77 25.53
N ILE A 45 11.29 -3.31 25.21
CA ILE A 45 11.90 -4.40 25.98
C ILE A 45 12.55 -3.90 27.29
N ARG A 46 12.97 -2.64 27.35
CA ARG A 46 13.65 -2.06 28.53
C ARG A 46 12.68 -1.71 29.65
N ASN A 47 11.50 -1.16 29.35
CA ASN A 47 10.57 -0.69 30.38
C ASN A 47 9.78 -1.83 31.04
N ASP A 48 9.07 -1.55 32.14
CA ASP A 48 8.33 -2.54 32.94
C ASP A 48 6.80 -2.47 32.76
N ASN A 49 6.33 -1.81 31.71
CA ASN A 49 4.91 -1.73 31.40
C ASN A 49 4.40 -3.05 30.80
N GLN A 50 3.15 -3.42 31.12
CA GLN A 50 2.43 -4.52 30.48
C GLN A 50 1.91 -4.10 29.08
N VAL A 51 2.85 -3.66 28.24
CA VAL A 51 2.64 -3.25 26.84
C VAL A 51 3.83 -3.76 26.04
N SER A 52 3.56 -4.47 24.96
CA SER A 52 4.57 -5.11 24.12
C SER A 52 4.00 -5.46 22.75
N PHE A 53 4.88 -5.60 21.76
CA PHE A 53 4.57 -6.03 20.40
C PHE A 53 5.71 -6.92 19.88
N HIS A 54 5.46 -7.75 18.88
CA HIS A 54 6.45 -8.72 18.43
C HIS A 54 7.54 -8.10 17.57
N ILE A 55 7.16 -7.30 16.59
CA ILE A 55 8.08 -6.74 15.59
C ILE A 55 7.76 -5.27 15.35
N ALA A 56 8.79 -4.41 15.31
CA ALA A 56 8.69 -3.07 14.72
C ALA A 56 9.38 -3.06 13.35
N VAL A 57 8.81 -2.33 12.40
CA VAL A 57 9.33 -2.21 11.03
C VAL A 57 9.44 -0.75 10.65
N ASP A 58 10.62 -0.36 10.18
CA ASP A 58 10.90 0.98 9.69
C ASP A 58 11.35 0.96 8.22
N ASP A 59 11.84 2.10 7.72
CA ASP A 59 12.24 2.27 6.32
C ASP A 59 13.45 1.41 5.92
N LYS A 60 14.21 0.89 6.89
CA LYS A 60 15.50 0.21 6.69
C LYS A 60 15.49 -1.24 7.18
N GLU A 61 14.87 -1.51 8.31
CA GLU A 61 14.96 -2.81 8.98
C GLU A 61 13.65 -3.24 9.65
N ALA A 62 13.62 -4.52 10.03
CA ALA A 62 12.57 -5.10 10.87
C ALA A 62 13.24 -5.71 12.11
N VAL A 63 12.74 -5.36 13.30
CA VAL A 63 13.35 -5.72 14.59
C VAL A 63 12.33 -6.48 15.44
N GLN A 64 12.66 -7.71 15.82
CA GLN A 64 11.82 -8.56 16.67
C GLN A 64 12.20 -8.39 18.15
N GLY A 65 11.25 -7.96 18.98
CA GLY A 65 11.40 -7.77 20.42
C GLY A 65 10.81 -8.87 21.30
N ILE A 66 9.78 -9.59 20.83
CA ILE A 66 9.13 -10.68 21.58
C ILE A 66 9.22 -11.98 20.77
N PRO A 67 9.52 -13.14 21.40
CA PRO A 67 9.41 -14.44 20.73
C PRO A 67 8.02 -14.65 20.10
N LEU A 68 7.96 -15.13 18.86
CA LEU A 68 6.70 -15.21 18.09
C LEU A 68 5.72 -16.24 18.67
N GLU A 69 6.22 -17.26 19.37
CA GLU A 69 5.43 -18.28 20.08
C GLU A 69 5.08 -17.87 21.52
N ARG A 70 5.18 -16.59 21.84
CA ARG A 70 4.68 -16.01 23.09
C ARG A 70 3.74 -14.84 22.78
N ASN A 71 2.80 -14.60 23.68
CA ASN A 71 1.84 -13.50 23.53
C ASN A 71 2.55 -12.14 23.64
N ALA A 72 1.90 -11.09 23.17
CA ALA A 72 2.28 -9.72 23.48
C ALA A 72 1.03 -8.91 23.87
N TRP A 73 1.21 -7.73 24.46
CA TRP A 73 0.14 -6.88 24.98
C TRP A 73 -0.04 -5.65 24.07
N HIS A 74 -0.76 -5.81 22.96
CA HIS A 74 -0.89 -4.76 21.93
C HIS A 74 -2.30 -4.55 21.37
N CYS A 75 -3.25 -5.48 21.54
CA CYS A 75 -4.59 -5.37 20.92
C CYS A 75 -5.67 -4.75 21.80
N GLY A 76 -5.38 -4.53 23.10
CA GLY A 76 -6.35 -3.94 24.03
C GLY A 76 -7.59 -4.80 24.29
N ASP A 77 -7.57 -6.09 23.95
CA ASP A 77 -8.69 -7.03 24.10
C ASP A 77 -8.53 -7.98 25.30
N GLY A 78 -7.69 -7.61 26.27
CA GLY A 78 -7.44 -8.41 27.47
C GLY A 78 -6.93 -9.82 27.13
N GLY A 79 -7.66 -10.85 27.57
CA GLY A 79 -7.37 -12.25 27.27
C GLY A 79 -7.88 -12.75 25.91
N GLY A 80 -8.34 -11.85 25.03
CA GLY A 80 -8.89 -12.17 23.71
C GLY A 80 -7.86 -12.63 22.68
N ASN A 81 -8.37 -12.99 21.49
CA ASN A 81 -7.57 -13.57 20.41
C ASN A 81 -6.50 -12.60 19.85
N GLY A 82 -6.71 -11.29 19.92
CA GLY A 82 -5.74 -10.29 19.50
C GLY A 82 -4.45 -10.44 20.32
N ASN A 83 -4.51 -10.26 21.63
CA ASN A 83 -3.34 -10.42 22.50
C ASN A 83 -2.84 -11.87 22.59
N ARG A 84 -3.73 -12.87 22.53
CA ARG A 84 -3.38 -14.27 22.86
C ARG A 84 -3.06 -15.17 21.67
N LYS A 85 -3.40 -14.73 20.44
CA LYS A 85 -3.24 -15.56 19.24
C LYS A 85 -2.71 -14.79 18.02
N SER A 86 -2.38 -13.50 18.15
CA SER A 86 -1.85 -12.72 17.03
C SER A 86 -0.42 -12.25 17.25
N ILE A 87 0.33 -12.19 16.15
CA ILE A 87 1.65 -11.53 16.09
C ILE A 87 1.41 -10.05 15.79
N GLY A 88 1.82 -9.16 16.70
CA GLY A 88 1.75 -7.70 16.55
C GLY A 88 2.92 -7.13 15.76
N VAL A 89 2.63 -6.44 14.66
CA VAL A 89 3.59 -5.74 13.79
C VAL A 89 3.33 -4.24 13.85
N GLU A 90 4.29 -3.48 14.39
CA GLU A 90 4.27 -2.02 14.49
C GLU A 90 4.98 -1.36 13.30
N ILE A 91 4.30 -0.44 12.61
CA ILE A 91 4.89 0.34 11.51
C ILE A 91 5.32 1.71 12.05
N CYS A 92 6.62 2.00 11.94
CA CYS A 92 7.27 3.21 12.42
C CYS A 92 6.94 4.46 11.57
N TYR A 93 7.27 5.65 12.08
CA TYR A 93 7.12 6.96 11.42
C TYR A 93 5.70 7.41 11.05
N SER A 94 4.69 6.72 11.59
CA SER A 94 3.31 7.02 11.26
C SER A 94 2.82 8.36 11.80
N LEU A 95 3.49 8.98 12.77
CA LEU A 95 3.07 10.29 13.30
C LEU A 95 3.21 11.37 12.22
N SER A 96 4.44 11.61 11.74
CA SER A 96 4.69 12.59 10.67
C SER A 96 4.41 12.04 9.27
N GLY A 97 4.49 10.71 9.07
CA GLY A 97 4.31 10.09 7.77
C GLY A 97 5.50 10.32 6.82
N GLY A 98 5.20 10.60 5.56
CA GLY A 98 6.19 10.86 4.51
C GLY A 98 6.89 9.59 4.02
N ASP A 99 7.92 9.77 3.19
CA ASP A 99 8.58 8.66 2.46
C ASP A 99 9.08 7.54 3.39
N ARG A 100 9.56 7.89 4.59
CA ARG A 100 10.00 6.91 5.58
C ARG A 100 8.86 6.01 6.07
N TYR A 101 7.67 6.57 6.29
CA TYR A 101 6.49 5.80 6.67
C TYR A 101 6.04 4.86 5.54
N TYR A 102 5.90 5.37 4.32
CA TYR A 102 5.45 4.54 3.19
C TYR A 102 6.45 3.43 2.87
N LYS A 103 7.76 3.70 3.02
CA LYS A 103 8.79 2.67 2.91
C LYS A 103 8.69 1.63 4.04
N ALA A 104 8.43 2.07 5.28
CA ALA A 104 8.19 1.16 6.40
C ALA A 104 6.93 0.30 6.19
N GLU A 105 5.88 0.86 5.60
CA GLU A 105 4.65 0.13 5.25
C GLU A 105 4.91 -0.94 4.18
N ASP A 106 5.71 -0.65 3.15
CA ASP A 106 6.14 -1.65 2.15
C ASP A 106 7.00 -2.76 2.77
N ASN A 107 7.94 -2.39 3.62
CA ASN A 107 8.76 -3.35 4.37
C ASN A 107 7.87 -4.23 5.28
N ALA A 108 6.88 -3.65 5.93
CA ALA A 108 5.95 -4.37 6.79
C ALA A 108 5.10 -5.37 5.99
N ALA A 109 4.71 -5.06 4.75
CA ALA A 109 4.01 -6.01 3.90
C ALA A 109 4.85 -7.28 3.64
N ILE A 110 6.16 -7.11 3.43
CA ILE A 110 7.10 -8.24 3.28
C ILE A 110 7.20 -9.05 4.57
N VAL A 111 7.30 -8.38 5.73
CA VAL A 111 7.37 -9.04 7.04
C VAL A 111 6.10 -9.84 7.32
N VAL A 112 4.92 -9.25 7.10
CA VAL A 112 3.64 -9.95 7.30
C VAL A 112 3.54 -11.17 6.38
N ALA A 113 3.96 -11.08 5.13
CA ALA A 113 3.98 -12.23 4.21
C ALA A 113 4.93 -13.35 4.67
N GLN A 114 6.10 -13.01 5.23
CA GLN A 114 7.02 -13.99 5.81
C GLN A 114 6.40 -14.70 7.01
N LEU A 115 5.72 -13.97 7.90
CA LEU A 115 5.00 -14.53 9.05
C LEU A 115 3.85 -15.44 8.60
N MET A 116 3.10 -15.04 7.58
CA MET A 116 2.04 -15.87 6.99
C MET A 116 2.58 -17.21 6.50
N LYS A 117 3.72 -17.21 5.78
CA LYS A 117 4.39 -18.44 5.32
C LYS A 117 4.85 -19.30 6.49
N GLN A 118 5.50 -18.69 7.47
CA GLN A 118 6.09 -19.39 8.60
C GLN A 118 5.05 -20.14 9.45
N TYR A 119 3.88 -19.53 9.67
CA TYR A 119 2.83 -20.09 10.53
C TYR A 119 1.60 -20.58 9.77
N ASN A 120 1.64 -20.63 8.44
CA ASN A 120 0.50 -21.00 7.59
C ASN A 120 -0.78 -20.18 7.91
N ILE A 121 -0.61 -18.87 8.10
CA ILE A 121 -1.71 -17.96 8.42
C ILE A 121 -2.28 -17.41 7.10
N PRO A 122 -3.58 -17.61 6.80
CA PRO A 122 -4.19 -17.08 5.59
C PRO A 122 -4.36 -15.56 5.65
N ILE A 123 -4.40 -14.90 4.50
CA ILE A 123 -4.53 -13.43 4.39
C ILE A 123 -5.76 -12.88 5.12
N SER A 124 -6.85 -13.65 5.19
CA SER A 124 -8.09 -13.30 5.92
C SER A 124 -7.92 -13.19 7.45
N LYS A 125 -6.79 -13.66 7.97
CA LYS A 125 -6.38 -13.55 9.38
C LYS A 125 -5.30 -12.49 9.62
N VAL A 126 -4.95 -11.69 8.61
CA VAL A 126 -4.25 -10.41 8.79
C VAL A 126 -5.28 -9.34 9.13
N ARG A 127 -5.12 -8.68 10.28
CA ARG A 127 -6.13 -7.82 10.91
C ARG A 127 -5.52 -6.49 11.35
N THR A 128 -6.38 -5.47 11.49
CA THR A 128 -6.03 -4.22 12.18
C THR A 128 -6.21 -4.37 13.69
N HIS A 129 -5.51 -3.56 14.49
CA HIS A 129 -5.85 -3.39 15.91
C HIS A 129 -7.34 -3.02 16.08
N GLN A 130 -7.83 -2.09 15.25
CA GLN A 130 -9.22 -1.64 15.30
C GLN A 130 -10.24 -2.78 15.28
N SER A 131 -9.98 -3.86 14.52
CA SER A 131 -10.89 -5.01 14.47
C SER A 131 -11.00 -5.80 15.78
N TRP A 132 -10.07 -5.63 16.71
CA TRP A 132 -10.06 -6.31 18.02
C TRP A 132 -10.74 -5.49 19.11
N SER A 133 -10.43 -4.19 19.20
CA SER A 133 -10.85 -3.34 20.34
C SER A 133 -11.57 -2.05 19.94
N GLY A 134 -11.68 -1.75 18.65
CA GLY A 134 -12.22 -0.49 18.14
C GLY A 134 -11.24 0.68 18.17
N LYS A 135 -10.04 0.54 18.77
CA LYS A 135 -9.00 1.59 18.73
C LYS A 135 -8.68 1.96 17.28
N TYR A 136 -8.62 3.25 16.96
CA TYR A 136 -8.27 3.74 15.63
C TYR A 136 -6.78 3.52 15.32
N CYS A 137 -6.42 2.28 15.00
CA CYS A 137 -5.07 1.83 14.70
C CYS A 137 -5.14 0.66 13.70
N PRO A 138 -4.32 0.63 12.63
CA PRO A 138 -3.23 1.55 12.26
C PRO A 138 -3.74 2.92 11.75
N HIS A 139 -3.50 3.99 12.52
CA HIS A 139 -4.20 5.27 12.36
C HIS A 139 -3.99 5.93 10.99
N ARG A 140 -2.75 5.93 10.47
CA ARG A 140 -2.42 6.55 9.18
C ARG A 140 -2.95 5.72 8.03
N MET A 141 -2.77 4.41 8.08
CA MET A 141 -3.35 3.50 7.08
C MET A 141 -4.86 3.65 6.97
N LEU A 142 -5.55 3.80 8.12
CA LEU A 142 -7.01 3.98 8.15
C LEU A 142 -7.39 5.39 7.67
N ALA A 143 -6.66 6.42 8.06
CA ALA A 143 -6.93 7.81 7.66
C ALA A 143 -6.75 8.03 6.16
N GLU A 144 -5.78 7.34 5.56
CA GLU A 144 -5.44 7.44 4.13
C GLU A 144 -6.11 6.35 3.27
N GLY A 145 -6.88 5.43 3.88
CA GLY A 145 -7.59 4.37 3.15
C GLY A 145 -6.67 3.28 2.56
N LEU A 146 -5.46 3.09 3.12
CA LEU A 146 -4.41 2.25 2.55
C LEU A 146 -4.54 0.76 2.90
N TRP A 147 -5.45 0.37 3.81
CA TRP A 147 -5.55 -1.00 4.32
C TRP A 147 -5.68 -2.06 3.22
N ASN A 148 -6.57 -1.87 2.25
CA ASN A 148 -6.77 -2.84 1.17
C ASN A 148 -5.52 -2.95 0.30
N SER A 149 -4.90 -1.82 -0.06
CA SER A 149 -3.66 -1.81 -0.84
C SER A 149 -2.51 -2.50 -0.11
N PHE A 150 -2.44 -2.36 1.22
CA PHE A 150 -1.47 -3.06 2.05
C PHE A 150 -1.70 -4.57 2.02
N ILE A 151 -2.94 -5.03 2.16
CA ILE A 151 -3.30 -6.45 2.08
C ILE A 151 -2.94 -7.04 0.71
N GLU A 152 -3.13 -6.30 -0.38
CA GLU A 152 -2.67 -6.70 -1.72
C GLU A 152 -1.16 -6.83 -1.79
N ARG A 153 -0.41 -5.85 -1.26
CA ARG A 153 1.06 -5.91 -1.21
C ARG A 153 1.55 -7.10 -0.37
N VAL A 154 0.89 -7.42 0.74
CA VAL A 154 1.15 -8.62 1.54
C VAL A 154 0.92 -9.89 0.72
N GLN A 155 -0.22 -10.00 0.03
CA GLN A 155 -0.54 -11.17 -0.79
C GLN A 155 0.46 -11.36 -1.94
N ASN A 156 0.91 -10.26 -2.55
CA ASN A 156 1.92 -10.29 -3.61
C ASN A 156 3.28 -10.76 -3.08
N ALA A 157 3.73 -10.24 -1.94
CA ALA A 157 4.95 -10.70 -1.27
C ALA A 157 4.83 -12.18 -0.83
N TYR A 158 3.64 -12.62 -0.41
CA TYR A 158 3.37 -14.02 -0.08
C TYR A 158 3.51 -14.93 -1.31
N ASN A 159 3.02 -14.52 -2.47
CA ASN A 159 3.07 -15.33 -3.69
C ASN A 159 4.46 -15.43 -4.35
N GLY A 160 5.50 -14.82 -3.76
CA GLY A 160 6.88 -14.93 -4.25
C GLY A 160 7.32 -13.78 -5.16
N GLY A 161 6.56 -12.68 -5.25
CA GLY A 161 7.06 -11.43 -5.80
C GLY A 161 8.14 -10.84 -4.88
N GLY A 162 9.39 -10.77 -5.35
CA GLY A 162 10.47 -10.06 -4.65
C GLY A 162 10.23 -8.54 -4.56
N SER A 163 10.85 -7.91 -3.56
CA SER A 163 10.74 -6.51 -3.11
C SER A 163 10.61 -5.39 -4.17
N PRO A 164 10.11 -4.21 -3.74
CA PRO A 164 8.80 -3.65 -4.05
C PRO A 164 8.73 -2.92 -5.40
N VAL A 165 7.62 -3.10 -6.13
CA VAL A 165 7.09 -2.04 -7.00
C VAL A 165 6.31 -1.11 -6.08
N MET A 166 6.60 0.20 -6.10
CA MET A 166 5.75 1.20 -5.42
C MET A 166 4.29 0.97 -5.83
N PRO A 167 3.31 0.98 -4.91
CA PRO A 167 1.93 0.74 -5.27
C PRO A 167 1.41 1.86 -6.19
N THR A 168 1.16 1.50 -7.44
CA THR A 168 0.13 2.13 -8.28
C THR A 168 -1.23 1.89 -7.59
N PRO A 169 -2.06 2.90 -7.34
CA PRO A 169 -3.40 2.70 -6.78
C PRO A 169 -4.26 1.87 -7.75
N ILE A 170 -4.89 0.77 -7.30
CA ILE A 170 -5.97 0.10 -8.03
C ILE A 170 -7.19 -0.05 -7.10
N PRO A 171 -8.43 0.20 -7.58
CA PRO A 171 -9.64 0.37 -6.77
C PRO A 171 -10.46 -0.93 -6.62
N PRO A 172 -11.40 -1.00 -5.65
CA PRO A 172 -12.48 -1.99 -5.67
C PRO A 172 -13.57 -1.63 -6.71
N SER A 173 -14.15 -2.70 -7.24
CA SER A 173 -15.10 -2.88 -8.36
C SER A 173 -16.31 -1.93 -8.51
N ASN A 174 -16.62 -1.69 -9.80
CA ASN A 174 -17.93 -1.49 -10.46
C ASN A 174 -18.90 -0.44 -9.92
N ASP A 175 -18.76 0.80 -10.38
CA ASP A 175 -19.88 1.57 -10.95
C ASP A 175 -19.39 2.84 -11.68
N GLY A 176 -19.37 2.82 -13.02
CA GLY A 176 -19.27 4.04 -13.88
C GLY A 176 -18.33 5.17 -13.44
N THR A 177 -17.12 4.88 -12.95
CA THR A 177 -16.34 5.87 -12.19
C THR A 177 -15.69 6.94 -13.07
N LYS A 178 -15.90 8.20 -12.70
CA LYS A 178 -15.25 9.37 -13.31
C LYS A 178 -13.78 9.41 -12.88
N VAL A 179 -12.87 9.73 -13.79
CA VAL A 179 -11.41 9.69 -13.62
C VAL A 179 -10.80 11.03 -14.01
N ALA A 180 -9.87 11.53 -13.20
CA ALA A 180 -9.05 12.69 -13.49
C ALA A 180 -7.65 12.25 -13.94
N TYR A 181 -7.29 12.53 -15.19
CA TYR A 181 -5.96 12.32 -15.74
C TYR A 181 -5.17 13.62 -15.65
N ILE A 182 -4.05 13.62 -14.92
CA ILE A 182 -3.20 14.78 -14.75
C ILE A 182 -2.26 14.90 -15.96
N ASN A 183 -2.43 15.96 -16.74
CA ASN A 183 -1.68 16.23 -17.97
C ASN A 183 -0.60 17.30 -17.79
N GLY A 184 -0.69 18.11 -16.74
CA GLY A 184 0.28 19.15 -16.41
C GLY A 184 1.22 18.76 -15.28
N ASP A 185 2.29 19.54 -15.13
CA ASP A 185 3.28 19.37 -14.07
C ASP A 185 2.99 20.30 -12.89
N ASN A 186 3.32 19.86 -11.68
CA ASN A 186 3.20 20.65 -10.45
C ASN A 186 1.77 21.12 -10.10
N VAL A 187 0.76 20.30 -10.41
CA VAL A 187 -0.65 20.57 -10.12
C VAL A 187 -0.90 20.46 -8.62
N ASN A 188 -1.59 21.42 -8.00
CA ASN A 188 -1.80 21.42 -6.55
C ASN A 188 -2.89 20.44 -6.13
N LEU A 189 -2.55 19.49 -5.27
CA LEU A 189 -3.51 18.74 -4.47
C LEU A 189 -3.70 19.42 -3.12
N ARG A 190 -4.94 19.72 -2.74
CA ARG A 190 -5.27 20.56 -1.56
C ARG A 190 -6.16 19.85 -0.56
N LYS A 191 -6.13 20.33 0.70
CA LYS A 191 -6.96 19.87 1.82
C LYS A 191 -8.47 20.20 1.71
N GLY A 192 -8.90 20.86 0.64
CA GLY A 192 -10.29 21.26 0.44
C GLY A 192 -10.53 21.92 -0.92
N PRO A 193 -11.80 22.07 -1.33
CA PRO A 193 -12.19 22.60 -2.64
C PRO A 193 -12.06 24.13 -2.69
N GLY A 194 -10.83 24.63 -2.70
CA GLY A 194 -10.55 26.07 -2.79
C GLY A 194 -9.07 26.41 -2.71
N THR A 195 -8.70 27.58 -3.23
CA THR A 195 -7.32 28.07 -3.23
C THR A 195 -6.83 28.50 -1.85
N GLY A 196 -7.73 28.75 -0.90
CA GLY A 196 -7.42 29.04 0.51
C GLY A 196 -7.04 27.82 1.35
N TYR A 197 -7.27 26.60 0.87
CA TYR A 197 -6.88 25.37 1.58
C TYR A 197 -5.40 25.04 1.35
N ALA A 198 -4.76 24.46 2.37
CA ALA A 198 -3.36 24.05 2.32
C ALA A 198 -3.09 23.07 1.17
N VAL A 199 -1.94 23.23 0.52
CA VAL A 199 -1.43 22.28 -0.48
C VAL A 199 -0.84 21.08 0.26
N ILE A 200 -1.35 19.88 -0.05
CA ILE A 200 -0.87 18.60 0.47
C ILE A 200 0.41 18.20 -0.27
N ARG A 201 0.34 18.15 -1.60
CA ARG A 201 1.47 17.90 -2.49
C ARG A 201 1.21 18.38 -3.92
N LYS A 202 2.22 18.24 -4.75
CA LYS A 202 2.14 18.44 -6.20
C LYS A 202 1.85 17.13 -6.91
N LEU A 203 0.96 17.16 -7.90
CA LEU A 203 0.72 16.08 -8.85
C LEU A 203 1.50 16.40 -10.14
N GLY A 204 2.13 15.38 -10.70
CA GLY A 204 2.83 15.42 -11.98
C GLY A 204 1.99 14.84 -13.12
N LYS A 205 2.47 15.11 -14.33
CA LYS A 205 1.90 14.57 -15.55
C LYS A 205 1.96 13.03 -15.56
N GLY A 206 0.89 12.41 -16.01
CA GLY A 206 0.75 10.95 -16.08
C GLY A 206 0.12 10.30 -14.85
N GLU A 207 -0.07 11.05 -13.76
CA GLU A 207 -0.87 10.59 -12.62
C GLU A 207 -2.36 10.55 -13.00
N CYS A 208 -3.12 9.59 -12.49
CA CYS A 208 -4.57 9.55 -12.66
C CYS A 208 -5.27 9.06 -11.39
N TYR A 209 -6.49 9.56 -11.17
CA TYR A 209 -7.22 9.36 -9.93
C TYR A 209 -8.70 9.13 -10.18
N GLN A 210 -9.31 8.24 -9.41
CA GLN A 210 -10.76 8.18 -9.31
C GLN A 210 -11.29 9.47 -8.66
N VAL A 211 -12.39 9.99 -9.19
CA VAL A 211 -13.07 11.15 -8.64
C VAL A 211 -14.28 10.70 -7.83
N TRP A 212 -14.29 11.07 -6.55
CA TRP A 212 -15.30 10.69 -5.56
C TRP A 212 -16.38 11.76 -5.35
N GLY A 213 -16.15 12.96 -5.86
CA GLY A 213 -17.06 14.08 -5.71
C GLY A 213 -16.58 15.31 -6.47
N GLU A 214 -17.50 16.23 -6.72
CA GLU A 214 -17.25 17.49 -7.40
C GLU A 214 -17.78 18.63 -6.53
N SER A 215 -17.02 19.72 -6.43
CA SER A 215 -17.48 20.90 -5.69
C SER A 215 -16.85 22.16 -6.26
N ASN A 216 -17.66 23.07 -6.79
CA ASN A 216 -17.23 24.40 -7.26
C ASN A 216 -16.00 24.36 -8.21
N GLY A 217 -15.97 23.41 -9.14
CA GLY A 217 -14.84 23.24 -10.08
C GLY A 217 -13.66 22.44 -9.52
N TRP A 218 -13.79 21.81 -8.36
CA TRP A 218 -12.78 20.92 -7.78
C TRP A 218 -13.22 19.46 -7.84
N LEU A 219 -12.28 18.55 -8.07
CA LEU A 219 -12.46 17.11 -8.05
C LEU A 219 -11.90 16.54 -6.75
N ASN A 220 -12.69 15.76 -6.03
CA ASN A 220 -12.24 15.03 -4.84
C ASN A 220 -11.55 13.73 -5.29
N LEU A 221 -10.28 13.56 -4.93
CA LEU A 221 -9.47 12.38 -5.29
C LEU A 221 -9.39 11.36 -4.15
N GLY A 222 -10.15 11.57 -3.07
CA GLY A 222 -10.23 10.72 -1.87
C GLY A 222 -10.05 11.52 -0.58
N GLY A 223 -10.90 11.28 0.43
CA GLY A 223 -10.82 11.96 1.72
C GLY A 223 -10.90 13.48 1.62
N ASP A 224 -9.91 14.19 2.17
CA ASP A 224 -9.79 15.64 2.12
C ASP A 224 -8.91 16.15 0.96
N GLN A 225 -8.67 15.33 -0.07
CA GLN A 225 -7.79 15.65 -1.19
C GLN A 225 -8.57 16.17 -2.39
N TRP A 226 -8.31 17.41 -2.79
CA TRP A 226 -9.02 18.10 -3.86
C TRP A 226 -8.06 18.70 -4.88
N VAL A 227 -8.40 18.56 -6.17
CA VAL A 227 -7.65 19.17 -7.27
C VAL A 227 -8.57 20.08 -8.09
N TYR A 228 -8.06 21.22 -8.55
CA TYR A 228 -8.86 22.12 -9.37
C TYR A 228 -8.99 21.54 -10.79
N ASN A 229 -10.24 21.42 -11.27
CA ASN A 229 -10.56 20.82 -12.55
C ASN A 229 -10.34 21.83 -13.70
N ASP A 230 -9.11 21.93 -14.17
CA ASP A 230 -8.78 22.76 -15.31
C ASP A 230 -8.35 21.89 -16.50
N SER A 231 -9.04 22.03 -17.61
CA SER A 231 -8.77 21.26 -18.84
C SER A 231 -7.36 21.44 -19.41
N SER A 232 -6.65 22.52 -19.04
CA SER A 232 -5.27 22.76 -19.48
C SER A 232 -4.25 21.81 -18.84
N TYR A 233 -4.58 21.20 -17.70
CA TYR A 233 -3.70 20.26 -17.01
C TYR A 233 -4.41 19.05 -16.40
N ILE A 234 -5.73 18.92 -16.54
CA ILE A 234 -6.50 17.74 -16.16
C ILE A 234 -7.48 17.38 -17.27
N ARG A 235 -7.42 16.13 -17.74
CA ARG A 235 -8.50 15.53 -18.52
C ARG A 235 -9.41 14.77 -17.57
N TYR A 236 -10.63 15.25 -17.37
CA TYR A 236 -11.63 14.61 -16.52
C TYR A 236 -12.69 13.86 -17.34
N THR A 237 -13.12 12.68 -16.91
CA THR A 237 -14.11 11.85 -17.62
C THR A 237 -15.55 11.96 -17.10
N GLY A 238 -15.84 12.93 -16.24
CA GLY A 238 -17.22 13.26 -15.84
C GLY A 238 -18.01 14.06 -16.88
N GLU A 239 -19.34 14.04 -16.78
CA GLU A 239 -20.26 14.73 -17.70
C GLU A 239 -20.01 16.24 -17.74
N ASN A 240 -19.21 16.68 -18.73
CA ASN A 240 -19.30 17.95 -19.47
C ASN A 240 -18.20 18.09 -20.55
N ALA A 241 -17.58 17.00 -21.00
CA ALA A 241 -16.65 17.05 -22.13
C ALA A 241 -17.43 16.88 -23.45
N PRO A 242 -17.31 17.80 -24.43
CA PRO A 242 -17.93 17.64 -25.74
C PRO A 242 -17.35 16.40 -26.42
N ALA A 243 -18.24 15.49 -26.84
CA ALA A 243 -17.89 14.19 -27.38
C ALA A 243 -17.14 14.28 -28.71
N PRO A 244 -16.04 13.53 -28.88
CA PRO A 244 -15.62 13.06 -30.19
C PRO A 244 -15.93 11.56 -30.38
N SER A 245 -16.07 11.23 -31.66
CA SER A 245 -16.53 10.01 -32.32
C SER A 245 -16.02 8.65 -31.80
N LYS A 246 -16.87 7.64 -32.02
CA LYS A 246 -16.70 6.20 -31.73
C LYS A 246 -15.30 5.60 -32.03
N SER A 247 -14.98 4.62 -31.18
CA SER A 247 -13.88 3.63 -31.14
C SER A 247 -12.55 4.12 -30.54
N SER A 248 -11.91 3.45 -29.58
CA SER A 248 -12.00 2.05 -29.13
C SER A 248 -11.77 1.92 -27.61
N ILE A 249 -12.63 1.13 -26.95
CA ILE A 249 -12.48 0.65 -25.56
C ILE A 249 -11.51 -0.56 -25.55
N ASP A 250 -10.56 -0.62 -26.49
CA ASP A 250 -9.65 -1.75 -26.64
C ASP A 250 -8.40 -1.53 -25.79
N GLY A 251 -8.08 -2.53 -24.97
CA GLY A 251 -6.91 -2.52 -24.10
C GLY A 251 -7.10 -1.98 -22.70
N ILE A 252 -8.33 -1.77 -22.23
CA ILE A 252 -8.60 -1.57 -20.81
C ILE A 252 -9.04 -2.91 -20.21
N GLY A 253 -8.23 -3.46 -19.30
CA GLY A 253 -8.36 -4.83 -18.78
C GLY A 253 -7.03 -5.28 -18.18
N VAL A 254 -6.82 -6.58 -18.04
CA VAL A 254 -5.58 -7.16 -17.50
C VAL A 254 -4.73 -7.74 -18.62
N VAL A 255 -3.46 -7.36 -18.71
CA VAL A 255 -2.47 -8.03 -19.55
C VAL A 255 -1.62 -8.99 -18.71
N THR A 256 -1.53 -10.25 -19.13
CA THR A 256 -0.67 -11.27 -18.53
C THR A 256 0.54 -11.52 -19.42
N ILE A 257 1.75 -11.35 -18.91
CA ILE A 257 2.98 -11.51 -19.70
C ILE A 257 3.16 -12.99 -20.11
N THR A 258 3.41 -13.24 -21.39
CA THR A 258 3.60 -14.60 -21.94
C THR A 258 5.06 -14.95 -22.21
N ALA A 259 5.94 -13.94 -22.39
CA ALA A 259 7.37 -14.13 -22.59
C ALA A 259 8.14 -14.28 -21.26
N ASP A 260 9.23 -15.06 -21.25
CA ASP A 260 10.12 -15.23 -20.09
C ASP A 260 10.58 -13.89 -19.52
N VAL A 261 10.96 -12.97 -20.41
CA VAL A 261 11.32 -11.59 -20.09
C VAL A 261 10.78 -10.65 -21.17
N LEU A 262 10.01 -9.65 -20.78
CA LEU A 262 9.50 -8.58 -21.64
C LEU A 262 10.01 -7.21 -21.16
N ARG A 263 10.37 -6.33 -22.09
CA ARG A 263 10.82 -4.97 -21.78
C ARG A 263 9.63 -4.01 -21.75
N VAL A 264 9.47 -3.32 -20.63
CA VAL A 264 8.56 -2.18 -20.49
C VAL A 264 9.27 -0.94 -21.01
N ARG A 265 8.59 -0.15 -21.85
CA ARG A 265 9.18 1.00 -22.53
C ARG A 265 8.45 2.29 -22.25
N THR A 266 9.14 3.42 -22.43
CA THR A 266 8.60 4.78 -22.26
C THR A 266 7.60 5.20 -23.36
N GLY A 267 7.20 4.27 -24.24
CA GLY A 267 6.27 4.51 -25.35
C GLY A 267 5.96 3.26 -26.16
N PRO A 268 4.93 3.30 -27.02
CA PRO A 268 4.42 2.14 -27.76
C PRO A 268 5.29 1.82 -29.00
N GLY A 269 6.50 1.31 -28.77
CA GLY A 269 7.42 0.95 -29.86
C GLY A 269 8.78 0.51 -29.36
N THR A 270 9.51 -0.24 -30.18
CA THR A 270 10.85 -0.75 -29.84
C THR A 270 11.94 0.32 -29.82
N ASN A 271 11.67 1.50 -30.38
CA ASN A 271 12.53 2.68 -30.41
C ASN A 271 12.48 3.51 -29.10
N TYR A 272 11.50 3.27 -28.21
CA TYR A 272 11.39 3.97 -26.94
C TYR A 272 12.33 3.39 -25.87
N GLY A 273 12.71 4.22 -24.91
CA GLY A 273 13.62 3.86 -23.82
C GLY A 273 13.06 2.72 -22.97
N VAL A 274 13.94 1.84 -22.49
CA VAL A 274 13.55 0.72 -21.60
C VAL A 274 13.47 1.23 -20.17
N VAL A 275 12.32 1.02 -19.53
CA VAL A 275 12.08 1.39 -18.13
C VAL A 275 12.50 0.26 -17.19
N LYS A 276 12.02 -0.95 -17.47
CA LYS A 276 12.27 -2.15 -16.66
C LYS A 276 11.99 -3.42 -17.46
N ASN A 277 12.38 -4.56 -16.90
CA ASN A 277 11.96 -5.88 -17.37
C ASN A 277 10.76 -6.36 -16.54
N VAL A 278 9.86 -7.09 -17.17
CA VAL A 278 8.71 -7.79 -16.56
C VAL A 278 8.73 -9.25 -17.02
N TYR A 279 8.22 -10.16 -16.22
CA TYR A 279 8.47 -11.60 -16.38
C TYR A 279 7.20 -12.40 -16.66
N GLN A 280 7.35 -13.60 -17.21
CA GLN A 280 6.23 -14.47 -17.57
C GLN A 280 5.25 -14.65 -16.41
N SER A 281 3.95 -14.72 -16.73
CA SER A 281 2.82 -14.83 -15.80
C SER A 281 2.54 -13.59 -14.95
N GLU A 282 3.38 -12.55 -14.98
CA GLU A 282 3.06 -11.29 -14.32
C GLU A 282 1.82 -10.65 -14.95
N ARG A 283 0.98 -10.03 -14.12
CA ARG A 283 -0.28 -9.42 -14.54
C ARG A 283 -0.23 -7.92 -14.29
N TYR A 284 -0.63 -7.14 -15.28
CA TYR A 284 -0.69 -5.68 -15.20
C TYR A 284 -2.06 -5.19 -15.61
N GLN A 285 -2.59 -4.21 -14.89
CA GLN A 285 -3.72 -3.44 -15.39
C GLN A 285 -3.27 -2.65 -16.61
N SER A 286 -4.00 -2.82 -17.70
CA SER A 286 -3.84 -2.04 -18.91
C SER A 286 -4.86 -0.92 -18.95
N TRP A 287 -4.41 0.27 -19.34
CA TRP A 287 -5.20 1.50 -19.39
C TRP A 287 -5.49 1.97 -20.82
N GLY A 288 -5.04 1.20 -21.80
CA GLY A 288 -5.29 1.46 -23.20
C GLY A 288 -4.36 0.67 -24.09
N TYR A 289 -4.70 0.60 -25.37
CA TYR A 289 -3.90 -0.05 -26.40
C TYR A 289 -3.60 0.93 -27.53
N ARG A 290 -2.36 0.96 -28.00
CA ARG A 290 -1.92 1.81 -29.11
C ARG A 290 -0.78 1.13 -29.87
N ASP A 291 -0.91 1.07 -31.19
CA ASP A 291 0.12 0.61 -32.13
C ASP A 291 0.72 -0.78 -31.82
N GLY A 292 -0.09 -1.71 -31.29
CA GLY A 292 0.42 -3.02 -30.89
C GLY A 292 0.92 -3.11 -29.45
N TRP A 293 0.74 -2.06 -28.64
CA TRP A 293 1.25 -1.99 -27.27
C TRP A 293 0.15 -1.67 -26.26
N TYR A 294 0.23 -2.28 -25.09
CA TYR A 294 -0.65 -2.02 -23.95
C TYR A 294 0.03 -1.06 -22.96
N ASN A 295 -0.70 -0.05 -22.49
CA ASN A 295 -0.23 0.88 -21.47
C ASN A 295 -0.43 0.29 -20.08
N VAL A 296 0.65 0.08 -19.33
CA VAL A 296 0.64 -0.53 -17.99
C VAL A 296 0.85 0.48 -16.86
N GLY A 297 0.60 1.76 -17.13
CA GLY A 297 0.62 2.87 -16.15
C GLY A 297 1.62 3.98 -16.50
N GLY A 298 1.17 5.23 -16.48
CA GLY A 298 1.99 6.38 -16.87
C GLY A 298 2.55 6.23 -18.29
N ASP A 299 3.84 6.49 -18.48
CA ASP A 299 4.54 6.32 -19.76
C ASP A 299 5.02 4.88 -20.01
N GLN A 300 4.53 3.87 -19.28
CA GLN A 300 5.00 2.49 -19.42
C GLN A 300 4.14 1.67 -20.38
N TRP A 301 4.79 1.06 -21.37
CA TRP A 301 4.15 0.28 -22.43
C TRP A 301 4.80 -1.09 -22.58
N VAL A 302 3.98 -2.11 -22.82
CA VAL A 302 4.42 -3.49 -23.13
C VAL A 302 3.88 -3.92 -24.48
N SER A 303 4.67 -4.70 -25.24
CA SER A 303 4.25 -5.17 -26.56
C SER A 303 3.12 -6.19 -26.43
N GLY A 304 2.06 -5.98 -27.20
CA GLY A 304 0.89 -6.83 -27.31
C GLY A 304 1.20 -8.24 -27.80
N GLU A 305 2.31 -8.43 -28.52
CA GLU A 305 2.75 -9.74 -29.01
C GLU A 305 3.15 -10.70 -27.90
N TYR A 306 3.50 -10.17 -26.73
CA TYR A 306 4.04 -10.92 -25.59
C TYR A 306 3.15 -10.85 -24.36
N VAL A 307 1.86 -10.58 -24.55
CA VAL A 307 0.87 -10.58 -23.48
C VAL A 307 -0.43 -11.26 -23.89
N LYS A 308 -1.11 -11.88 -22.94
CA LYS A 308 -2.49 -12.32 -23.05
C LYS A 308 -3.38 -11.27 -22.38
N PHE A 309 -4.30 -10.68 -23.13
CA PHE A 309 -5.23 -9.67 -22.62
C PHE A 309 -6.57 -10.30 -22.20
N GLU A 310 -7.04 -9.93 -21.02
CA GLU A 310 -8.33 -10.32 -20.43
C GLU A 310 -9.11 -9.03 -20.11
N LYS A 311 -10.36 -8.93 -20.59
CA LYS A 311 -11.23 -7.78 -20.28
C LYS A 311 -11.75 -7.86 -18.85
#